data_AF-A0A926YFL4-F1
#
_entry.id   AF-A0A926YFL4-F1
#
_cell.length_a   1.000
_cell.length_b   1.000
_cell.length_c   1.000
_cell.angle_alpha   90.00
_cell.angle_beta   90.00
_cell.angle_gamma   90.00
#
_symmetry.space_group_name_H-M   'P 1'
#
loop_
_entity.id
_entity.type
_entity.pdbx_description
1 polymer ?
#
loop_
_entity_poly.entity_id
_entity_poly.type
_entity_poly.pdbx_seq_one_letter_code
_entity_poly.pdbx_strand_id
1 'polypeptide(L)'
;MTVSLPFAVAPKPETVKVGNVACGVLEIQKFNDLTPVERVWIRQQKAEIPNIQSEGVKLARKLSQTSGLPLVEVFQALMAGNLAYLADYTDDVLKFLDDADEFSQKQAEIMASAILVHRVSPDWEVEFCQDEKIILPEMVSLLEIFANNEAAHWAGVQSAEPVELTEEALGNS
;
A
#
# COMPACT_ATOMS: atom_id res chain seq x y z
N MET A 1 27.63 -13.72 -43.98
CA MET A 1 27.18 -12.47 -43.33
C MET A 1 26.37 -12.86 -42.11
N THR A 2 26.91 -12.68 -40.91
CA THR A 2 26.22 -12.95 -39.64
C THR A 2 25.40 -11.73 -39.27
N VAL A 3 24.08 -11.82 -39.44
CA VAL A 3 23.15 -10.77 -39.00
C VAL A 3 23.03 -10.88 -37.48
N SER A 4 23.75 -10.02 -36.77
CA SER A 4 23.56 -9.84 -35.32
C SER A 4 22.26 -9.05 -35.12
N LEU A 5 21.28 -9.67 -34.45
CA LEU A 5 20.11 -8.94 -33.97
C LEU A 5 20.59 -7.87 -32.96
N PRO A 6 20.06 -6.63 -33.01
CA PRO A 6 20.34 -5.65 -31.98
C PRO A 6 19.70 -6.16 -30.69
N PHE A 7 20.51 -6.66 -29.77
CA PHE A 7 20.03 -6.93 -28.42
C PHE A 7 19.57 -5.59 -27.85
N ALA A 8 18.25 -5.44 -27.66
CA ALA A 8 17.72 -4.39 -26.81
C ALA A 8 18.34 -4.60 -25.43
N VAL A 9 19.28 -3.72 -25.05
CA VAL A 9 19.83 -3.69 -23.70
C VAL A 9 18.64 -3.52 -22.78
N ALA A 10 18.35 -4.52 -21.96
CA ALA A 10 17.28 -4.42 -20.98
C ALA A 10 17.48 -3.12 -20.18
N PRO A 11 16.41 -2.33 -19.95
CA PRO A 11 16.54 -1.09 -19.21
C PRO A 11 17.22 -1.36 -17.88
N LYS A 12 18.18 -0.49 -17.51
CA LYS A 12 18.89 -0.62 -16.24
C LYS A 12 17.85 -0.58 -15.10
N PRO A 13 18.01 -1.44 -14.08
CA PRO A 13 17.11 -1.39 -12.95
C PRO A 13 17.19 -0.02 -12.28
N GLU A 14 16.04 0.65 -12.20
CA GLU A 14 15.89 1.93 -11.52
C GLU A 14 15.81 1.66 -10.01
N THR A 15 16.43 2.50 -9.20
CA THR A 15 16.32 2.43 -7.73
C THR A 15 15.61 3.68 -7.23
N VAL A 16 14.71 3.51 -6.26
CA VAL A 16 13.92 4.57 -5.65
C VAL A 16 14.29 4.65 -4.18
N LYS A 17 14.47 5.87 -3.69
CA LYS A 17 14.68 6.15 -2.26
C LYS A 17 13.32 6.23 -1.57
N VAL A 18 13.08 5.33 -0.63
CA VAL A 18 11.88 5.29 0.21
C VAL A 18 12.27 5.66 1.63
N GLY A 19 11.62 6.66 2.20
CA GLY A 19 11.93 7.16 3.55
C GLY A 19 12.28 8.64 3.60
N ASN A 20 12.62 9.12 4.79
CA ASN A 20 12.99 10.51 5.05
C ASN A 20 14.00 10.63 6.21
N VAL A 21 14.29 11.85 6.65
CA VAL A 21 15.29 12.09 7.71
C VAL A 21 14.85 11.51 9.07
N ALA A 22 13.55 11.44 9.34
CA ALA A 22 13.02 10.94 10.60
C ALA A 22 13.00 9.41 10.65
N CYS A 23 12.59 8.74 9.56
CA CYS A 23 12.43 7.30 9.52
C CYS A 23 13.58 6.52 8.87
N GLY A 24 14.60 7.22 8.38
CA GLY A 24 15.70 6.65 7.59
C GLY A 24 15.34 6.55 6.11
N VAL A 25 16.29 6.11 5.29
CA VAL A 25 16.10 5.99 3.82
C VAL A 25 16.58 4.62 3.35
N LEU A 26 15.73 3.93 2.59
CA LEU A 26 16.01 2.66 1.93
C LEU A 26 16.11 2.89 0.42
N GLU A 27 17.10 2.25 -0.21
CA GLU A 27 17.21 2.21 -1.67
C GLU A 27 16.60 0.90 -2.17
N ILE A 28 15.46 0.99 -2.86
CA ILE A 28 14.67 -0.16 -3.29
C ILE A 28 14.63 -0.20 -4.81
N GLN A 29 14.86 -1.39 -5.37
CA GLN A 29 14.79 -1.61 -6.81
C GLN A 29 13.34 -1.50 -7.29
N LYS A 30 13.11 -0.69 -8.32
CA LYS A 30 11.82 -0.46 -8.96
C LYS A 30 11.65 -1.39 -10.16
N PHE A 31 10.49 -2.04 -10.24
CA PHE A 31 10.16 -3.00 -11.31
C PHE A 31 9.00 -2.56 -12.18
N ASN A 32 8.33 -1.45 -11.87
CA ASN A 32 7.09 -0.98 -12.50
C ASN A 32 5.92 -1.98 -12.38
N ASP A 33 6.03 -2.94 -11.46
CA ASP A 33 5.02 -3.93 -11.12
C ASP A 33 5.45 -4.63 -9.81
N LEU A 34 4.49 -5.24 -9.10
CA LEU A 34 4.80 -6.24 -8.09
C LEU A 34 5.29 -7.51 -8.78
N THR A 35 6.35 -8.12 -8.27
CA THR A 35 6.87 -9.36 -8.84
C THR A 35 5.85 -10.50 -8.63
N PRO A 36 5.88 -11.57 -9.46
CA PRO A 36 5.00 -12.72 -9.25
C PRO A 36 5.12 -13.33 -7.85
N VAL A 37 6.34 -13.36 -7.30
CA VAL A 37 6.61 -13.90 -5.95
C VAL A 37 5.96 -13.02 -4.88
N GLU A 38 6.13 -11.69 -4.97
CA GLU A 38 5.47 -10.73 -4.07
C GLU A 38 3.95 -10.88 -4.11
N ARG A 39 3.35 -10.98 -5.30
CA ARG A 39 1.90 -11.16 -5.44
C ARG A 39 1.38 -12.45 -4.80
N VAL A 40 2.11 -13.56 -4.99
CA VAL A 40 1.74 -14.84 -4.38
C VAL A 40 1.84 -14.74 -2.87
N TRP A 41 2.92 -14.16 -2.35
CA TRP A 41 3.14 -13.98 -0.93
C TRP A 41 2.05 -13.10 -0.30
N ILE A 42 1.75 -11.93 -0.89
CA ILE A 42 0.68 -11.03 -0.43
C ILE A 42 -0.66 -11.76 -0.39
N ARG A 43 -0.96 -12.56 -1.42
CA ARG A 43 -2.22 -13.32 -1.48
C ARG A 43 -2.32 -14.38 -0.39
N GLN A 44 -1.22 -15.06 -0.07
CA GLN A 44 -1.17 -16.05 1.00
C GLN A 44 -1.43 -15.39 2.36
N GLN A 45 -0.73 -14.30 2.65
CA GLN A 45 -0.91 -13.56 3.91
C GLN A 45 -2.32 -12.96 4.04
N LYS A 46 -2.87 -12.40 2.96
CA LYS A 46 -4.24 -11.85 2.94
C LYS A 46 -5.33 -12.91 3.12
N ALA A 47 -5.06 -14.19 2.84
CA ALA A 47 -6.04 -15.25 3.02
C ALA A 47 -6.38 -15.49 4.51
N GLU A 48 -5.49 -15.09 5.41
CA GLU A 48 -5.65 -15.24 6.86
C GLU A 48 -6.42 -14.07 7.48
N ILE A 49 -6.60 -12.98 6.74
CA ILE A 49 -7.28 -11.78 7.22
C ILE A 49 -8.76 -11.78 6.78
N PRO A 50 -9.71 -11.54 7.71
CA PRO A 50 -11.13 -11.39 7.37
C PRO A 50 -11.34 -10.27 6.33
N ASN A 51 -12.17 -10.54 5.32
CA ASN A 51 -12.49 -9.52 4.30
C ASN A 51 -13.45 -8.47 4.87
N ILE A 52 -12.96 -7.24 5.06
CA ILE A 52 -13.76 -6.13 5.61
C ILE A 52 -15.04 -5.83 4.81
N GLN A 53 -15.03 -6.01 3.49
CA GLN A 53 -16.23 -5.82 2.67
C GLN A 53 -17.30 -6.86 3.00
N SER A 54 -16.89 -8.10 3.26
CA SER A 54 -17.81 -9.17 3.65
C SER A 54 -18.44 -8.86 5.02
N GLU A 55 -17.63 -8.43 5.99
CA GLU A 55 -18.13 -8.01 7.30
C GLU A 55 -19.04 -6.78 7.21
N GLY A 56 -18.69 -5.80 6.38
CA GLY A 56 -19.50 -4.62 6.14
C GLY A 56 -20.86 -4.97 5.51
N VAL A 57 -20.90 -5.92 4.57
CA VAL A 57 -22.17 -6.42 4.01
C VAL A 57 -23.01 -7.16 5.06
N LYS A 58 -22.39 -7.96 5.94
CA LYS A 58 -23.10 -8.65 7.03
C LYS A 58 -23.71 -7.65 8.01
N LEU A 59 -22.93 -6.64 8.42
CA LEU A 59 -23.40 -5.60 9.32
C LEU A 59 -24.50 -4.77 8.65
N ALA A 60 -24.30 -4.32 7.42
CA ALA A 60 -25.31 -3.56 6.68
C ALA A 60 -26.63 -4.34 6.54
N ARG A 61 -26.57 -5.67 6.35
CA ARG A 61 -27.78 -6.53 6.31
C ARG A 61 -28.48 -6.57 7.66
N LYS A 62 -27.76 -6.72 8.77
CA LYS A 62 -28.31 -6.70 10.13
C LYS A 62 -28.98 -5.35 10.42
N LEU A 63 -28.33 -4.25 10.07
CA LEU A 63 -28.82 -2.89 10.28
C LEU A 63 -30.04 -2.59 9.40
N SER A 64 -30.02 -2.98 8.13
CA SER A 64 -31.16 -2.82 7.21
C SER A 64 -32.41 -3.57 7.69
N GLN A 65 -32.25 -4.79 8.22
CA GLN A 65 -33.37 -5.58 8.74
C GLN A 65 -33.98 -5.00 10.02
N THR A 66 -33.19 -4.32 10.86
CA THR A 66 -33.64 -3.77 12.14
C THR A 66 -34.21 -2.36 12.01
N SER A 67 -33.63 -1.53 11.15
CA SER A 67 -34.05 -0.14 10.91
C SER A 67 -35.12 0.02 9.82
N GLY A 68 -35.27 -0.98 8.95
CA GLY A 68 -36.11 -0.89 7.74
C GLY A 68 -35.48 -0.04 6.62
N LEU A 69 -34.23 0.42 6.78
CA LEU A 69 -33.51 1.19 5.78
C LEU A 69 -33.04 0.31 4.59
N PRO A 70 -32.89 0.87 3.38
CA PRO A 70 -32.38 0.13 2.23
C PRO A 70 -30.94 -0.35 2.44
N LEU A 71 -30.68 -1.64 2.18
CA LEU A 71 -29.36 -2.27 2.37
C LEU A 71 -28.21 -1.51 1.69
N VAL A 72 -28.42 -1.04 0.46
CA VAL A 72 -27.39 -0.35 -0.32
C VAL A 72 -27.01 0.97 0.34
N GLU A 73 -27.98 1.73 0.83
CA GLU A 73 -27.74 3.02 1.50
C GLU A 73 -27.03 2.81 2.84
N VAL A 74 -27.46 1.81 3.62
CA VAL A 74 -26.80 1.44 4.87
C VAL A 74 -25.36 1.03 4.64
N PHE A 75 -25.09 0.20 3.62
CA PHE A 75 -23.73 -0.21 3.29
C PHE A 75 -22.86 0.98 2.85
N GLN A 76 -23.39 1.88 2.01
CA GLN A 76 -22.67 3.09 1.62
C GLN A 76 -22.41 4.01 2.81
N ALA A 77 -23.39 4.20 3.70
CA ALA A 77 -23.24 5.00 4.91
C ALA A 77 -22.19 4.39 5.86
N LEU A 78 -22.17 3.06 6.00
CA LEU A 78 -21.18 2.33 6.80
C LEU A 78 -19.77 2.52 6.24
N MET A 79 -19.58 2.32 4.94
CA MET A 79 -18.28 2.49 4.27
C MET A 79 -17.81 3.96 4.25
N ALA A 80 -18.73 4.91 4.31
CA ALA A 80 -18.43 6.34 4.38
C ALA A 80 -18.24 6.86 5.82
N GLY A 81 -18.42 6.02 6.84
CA GLY A 81 -18.36 6.44 8.25
C GLY A 81 -19.44 7.47 8.63
N ASN A 82 -20.60 7.45 7.97
CA ASN A 82 -21.67 8.41 8.21
C ASN A 82 -22.47 8.05 9.47
N LEU A 83 -21.94 8.41 10.64
CA LEU A 83 -22.55 8.15 11.94
C LEU A 83 -23.91 8.85 12.11
N ALA A 84 -24.14 9.97 11.45
CA ALA A 84 -25.41 10.69 11.56
C ALA A 84 -26.58 9.91 10.96
N TYR A 85 -26.34 9.20 9.84
CA TYR A 85 -27.35 8.35 9.20
C TYR A 85 -27.59 7.05 9.99
N LEU A 86 -26.60 6.60 10.77
CA LEU A 86 -26.63 5.35 11.54
C LEU A 86 -26.62 5.59 13.06
N ALA A 87 -27.15 6.72 13.52
CA ALA A 87 -27.01 7.18 14.90
C ALA A 87 -27.50 6.16 15.95
N ASP A 88 -28.58 5.44 15.65
CA ASP A 88 -29.16 4.41 16.53
C ASP A 88 -28.28 3.15 16.66
N TYR A 89 -27.26 3.02 15.81
CA TYR A 89 -26.35 1.88 15.73
C TYR A 89 -24.88 2.28 15.90
N THR A 90 -24.64 3.43 16.53
CA THR A 90 -23.30 4.02 16.66
C THR A 90 -22.27 3.02 17.22
N ASP A 91 -22.62 2.23 18.24
CA ASP A 91 -21.69 1.26 18.84
C ASP A 91 -21.28 0.16 17.85
N ASP A 92 -22.23 -0.40 17.10
CA ASP A 92 -21.98 -1.43 16.09
C ASP A 92 -21.12 -0.85 14.93
N VAL A 93 -21.38 0.41 14.56
CA VAL A 93 -20.64 1.10 13.49
C VAL A 93 -19.23 1.46 13.93
N LEU A 94 -19.04 2.00 15.13
CA LEU A 94 -17.71 2.33 15.66
C LEU A 94 -16.84 1.08 15.76
N LYS A 95 -17.39 -0.02 16.27
CA LYS A 95 -16.67 -1.29 16.31
C LYS A 95 -16.24 -1.74 14.91
N PHE A 96 -17.12 -1.62 13.92
CA PHE A 96 -16.77 -1.96 12.54
C PHE A 96 -15.68 -1.05 11.97
N LEU A 97 -15.68 0.24 12.30
CA LEU A 97 -14.64 1.18 11.87
C LEU A 97 -13.29 0.84 12.53
N ASP A 98 -13.29 0.51 13.83
CA ASP A 98 -12.08 0.05 14.52
C ASP A 98 -11.52 -1.24 13.88
N ASP A 99 -12.40 -2.22 13.61
CA ASP A 99 -12.02 -3.46 12.91
C ASP A 99 -11.51 -3.17 11.48
N ALA A 100 -12.06 -2.16 10.80
CA ALA A 100 -11.63 -1.73 9.47
C ALA A 100 -10.25 -1.06 9.49
N ASP A 101 -9.98 -0.26 10.51
CA ASP A 101 -8.68 0.39 10.70
C ASP A 101 -7.60 -0.66 11.01
N GLU A 102 -7.89 -1.64 11.89
CA GLU A 102 -6.97 -2.76 12.15
C GLU A 102 -6.70 -3.58 10.88
N PHE A 103 -7.74 -3.83 10.07
CA PHE A 103 -7.59 -4.50 8.78
C PHE A 103 -6.69 -3.71 7.83
N SER A 104 -6.92 -2.40 7.73
CA SER A 104 -6.12 -1.50 6.88
C SER A 104 -4.65 -1.51 7.31
N GLN A 105 -4.40 -1.44 8.61
CA GLN A 105 -3.04 -1.51 9.16
C GLN A 105 -2.35 -2.83 8.82
N LYS A 106 -3.01 -3.98 9.04
CA LYS A 106 -2.45 -5.28 8.67
C LYS A 106 -2.20 -5.41 7.17
N GLN A 107 -3.06 -4.81 6.34
CA GLN A 107 -2.84 -4.76 4.91
C GLN A 107 -1.58 -3.96 4.56
N ALA A 108 -1.36 -2.81 5.20
CA ALA A 108 -0.16 -2.02 5.03
C ALA A 108 1.11 -2.81 5.45
N GLU A 109 1.06 -3.48 6.60
CA GLU A 109 2.15 -4.31 7.11
C GLU A 109 2.52 -5.45 6.14
N ILE A 110 1.53 -6.13 5.56
CA ILE A 110 1.74 -7.16 4.54
C ILE A 110 2.37 -6.56 3.29
N MET A 111 1.84 -5.45 2.77
CA MET A 111 2.35 -4.84 1.55
C MET A 111 3.80 -4.38 1.73
N ALA A 112 4.12 -3.73 2.85
CA ALA A 112 5.48 -3.33 3.19
C ALA A 112 6.41 -4.55 3.34
N SER A 113 5.97 -5.57 4.08
CA SER A 113 6.75 -6.79 4.30
C SER A 113 7.06 -7.54 3.01
N ALA A 114 6.13 -7.57 2.04
CA ALA A 114 6.37 -8.19 0.74
C ALA A 114 7.56 -7.54 0.02
N ILE A 115 7.69 -6.21 0.10
CA ILE A 115 8.82 -5.48 -0.47
C ILE A 115 10.10 -5.79 0.32
N LEU A 116 10.03 -5.77 1.65
CA LEU A 116 11.20 -5.99 2.50
C LEU A 116 11.76 -7.41 2.34
N VAL A 117 10.92 -8.44 2.46
CA VAL A 117 11.31 -9.85 2.29
C VAL A 117 11.99 -10.08 0.94
N HIS A 118 11.42 -9.56 -0.15
CA HIS A 118 11.88 -9.92 -1.48
C HIS A 118 12.96 -9.01 -2.05
N ARG A 119 13.12 -7.78 -1.53
CA ARG A 119 14.03 -6.79 -2.12
C ARG A 119 15.11 -6.27 -1.17
N VAL A 120 14.93 -6.39 0.15
CA VAL A 120 15.81 -5.75 1.13
C VAL A 120 16.42 -6.76 2.11
N SER A 121 15.57 -7.51 2.81
CA SER A 121 15.96 -8.43 3.88
C SER A 121 15.13 -9.72 3.81
N PRO A 122 15.68 -10.82 3.27
CA PRO A 122 14.96 -12.10 3.14
C PRO A 122 14.47 -12.72 4.44
N ASP A 123 15.09 -12.36 5.57
CA ASP A 123 14.74 -12.85 6.90
C ASP A 123 13.65 -11.99 7.58
N TRP A 124 13.00 -11.09 6.84
CA TRP A 124 11.95 -10.22 7.35
C TRP A 124 10.66 -10.99 7.68
N GLU A 125 10.04 -10.64 8.80
CA GLU A 125 8.75 -11.19 9.26
C GLU A 125 7.72 -10.05 9.39
N VAL A 126 6.43 -10.34 9.22
CA VAL A 126 5.38 -9.30 9.24
C VAL A 126 5.30 -8.62 10.60
N GLU A 127 5.52 -9.40 11.65
CA GLU A 127 5.53 -9.01 13.04
C GLU A 127 6.57 -7.92 13.32
N PHE A 128 7.65 -7.83 12.53
CA PHE A 128 8.64 -6.77 12.68
C PHE A 128 8.09 -5.39 12.34
N CYS A 129 7.02 -5.28 11.54
CA CYS A 129 6.36 -4.00 11.25
C CYS A 129 5.68 -3.38 12.48
N GLN A 130 5.47 -4.17 13.55
CA GLN A 130 4.85 -3.72 14.79
C GLN A 130 5.87 -3.30 15.86
N ASP A 131 7.16 -3.59 15.65
CA ASP A 131 8.24 -3.19 16.56
C ASP A 131 8.92 -1.90 16.06
N GLU A 132 8.59 -0.77 16.70
CA GLU A 132 9.16 0.55 16.41
C GLU A 132 10.70 0.61 16.54
N LYS A 133 11.32 -0.35 17.24
CA LYS A 133 12.79 -0.43 17.33
C LYS A 133 13.42 -1.03 16.09
N ILE A 134 12.66 -1.80 15.30
CA ILE A 134 13.12 -2.41 14.06
C ILE A 134 12.80 -1.48 12.89
N ILE A 135 11.55 -1.03 12.79
CA ILE A 135 11.10 -0.13 11.73
C ILE A 135 10.08 0.86 12.27
N LEU A 136 10.26 2.12 11.91
CA LEU A 136 9.32 3.17 12.34
C LEU A 136 8.01 3.05 11.54
N PRO A 137 6.84 3.28 12.16
CA PRO A 137 5.53 3.15 11.49
C PRO A 137 5.43 3.97 10.20
N GLU A 138 6.04 5.15 10.18
CA GLU A 138 6.09 6.02 9.00
C GLU A 138 6.81 5.35 7.81
N MET A 139 7.87 4.58 8.07
CA MET A 139 8.54 3.81 7.01
C MET A 139 7.62 2.71 6.46
N VAL A 140 6.85 2.04 7.31
CA VAL A 140 5.87 1.02 6.87
C VAL A 140 4.84 1.65 5.92
N SER A 141 4.30 2.83 6.25
CA SER A 141 3.38 3.56 5.36
C SER A 141 4.04 3.96 4.04
N LEU A 142 5.30 4.42 4.06
CA LEU A 142 6.03 4.79 2.83
C LEU A 142 6.30 3.57 1.94
N LEU A 143 6.59 2.42 2.53
CA LEU A 143 6.77 1.15 1.82
C LEU A 143 5.45 0.63 1.24
N GLU A 144 4.34 0.78 1.95
CA GLU A 144 3.01 0.47 1.43
C GLU A 144 2.70 1.35 0.19
N ILE A 145 2.93 2.65 0.28
CA ILE A 145 2.75 3.58 -0.85
C ILE A 145 3.60 3.15 -2.04
N PHE A 146 4.86 2.79 -1.81
CA PHE A 146 5.73 2.26 -2.85
C PHE A 146 5.15 0.99 -3.50
N ALA A 147 4.71 0.02 -2.70
CA ALA A 147 4.13 -1.23 -3.19
C ALA A 147 2.83 -1.01 -3.99
N ASN A 148 1.99 -0.06 -3.57
CA ASN A 148 0.78 0.34 -4.29
C ASN A 148 1.11 1.03 -5.62
N ASN A 149 2.14 1.89 -5.65
CA ASN A 149 2.62 2.51 -6.89
C ASN A 149 3.18 1.47 -7.86
N GLU A 150 3.92 0.48 -7.37
CA GLU A 150 4.36 -0.66 -8.18
C GLU A 150 3.16 -1.43 -8.76
N ALA A 151 2.18 -1.80 -7.93
CA ALA A 151 0.97 -2.49 -8.41
C ALA A 151 0.16 -1.68 -9.43
N ALA A 152 0.21 -0.35 -9.33
CA ALA A 152 -0.40 0.58 -10.27
C ALA A 152 0.48 0.88 -11.51
N HIS A 153 1.61 0.20 -11.67
CA HIS A 153 2.58 0.43 -12.74
C HIS A 153 3.09 1.88 -12.80
N TRP A 154 3.09 2.57 -11.65
CA TRP A 154 3.41 3.99 -11.52
C TRP A 154 2.57 4.89 -12.44
N ALA A 155 1.38 4.43 -12.86
CA ALA A 155 0.50 5.17 -13.76
C ALA A 155 0.05 6.48 -13.09
N GLY A 156 0.74 7.57 -13.41
CA GLY A 156 0.52 8.90 -12.81
C GLY A 156 1.78 9.68 -12.46
N VAL A 157 2.96 9.05 -12.45
CA VAL A 157 4.23 9.78 -12.27
C VAL A 157 4.83 10.04 -13.65
N GLN A 158 4.48 11.18 -14.27
CA GLN A 158 5.30 11.71 -15.36
C GLN A 158 6.72 11.79 -14.84
N SER A 159 7.63 11.07 -15.49
CA SER A 159 9.07 11.18 -15.25
C SER A 159 9.42 12.66 -15.25
N ALA A 160 9.77 13.21 -14.09
CA ALA A 160 10.41 14.51 -14.05
C ALA A 160 11.67 14.38 -14.91
N GLU A 161 11.69 15.06 -16.04
CA GLU A 161 12.89 15.16 -16.86
C GLU A 161 14.04 15.57 -15.94
N PRO A 162 15.23 14.95 -16.07
CA PRO A 162 16.38 15.35 -15.29
C PRO A 162 16.62 16.83 -15.58
N VAL A 163 16.53 17.67 -14.54
CA VAL A 163 16.96 19.07 -14.63
C VAL A 163 18.43 19.02 -15.00
N GLU A 164 18.77 19.36 -16.24
CA GLU A 164 20.13 19.62 -16.64
C GLU A 164 20.65 20.76 -15.75
N LEU A 165 21.55 20.41 -14.82
CA LEU A 165 22.36 21.39 -14.13
C LEU A 165 23.35 21.95 -15.15
N THR A 166 22.96 23.02 -15.84
CA THR A 166 23.92 23.80 -16.63
C THR A 166 24.89 24.51 -15.69
N GLU A 167 26.17 24.54 -16.07
CA GLU A 167 27.27 25.14 -15.31
C GLU A 167 27.09 26.67 -15.06
N GLU A 168 26.04 27.29 -15.58
CA GLU A 168 25.72 28.72 -15.38
C GLU A 168 25.19 29.05 -13.97
N ALA A 169 24.75 28.07 -13.18
CA ALA A 169 24.29 28.31 -11.80
C ALA A 169 25.44 28.48 -10.77
N LEU A 170 26.69 28.29 -11.19
CA LEU A 170 27.88 28.39 -10.35
C LEU A 170 28.92 29.35 -10.95
N GLY A 171 28.56 30.62 -11.10
CA GLY A 171 29.54 31.69 -11.01
C GLY A 171 29.66 32.64 -12.21
N ASN A 172 29.26 33.88 -11.97
CA ASN A 172 30.09 35.10 -12.08
C ASN A 172 29.27 36.19 -11.38
N SER A 173 29.56 36.54 -10.12
CA SER A 173 30.51 37.60 -9.73
C SER A 173 30.34 38.87 -10.55
#